data_AF-X1BLR3-F1
#
_entry.id   AF-X1BLR3-F1
#
_cell.length_a   1.000
_cell.length_b   1.000
_cell.length_c   1.000
_cell.angle_alpha   90.00
_cell.angle_beta   90.00
_cell.angle_gamma   90.00
#
_symmetry.space_group_name_H-M   'P 1'
#
loop_
_entity.id
_entity.type
_entity.pdbx_description
1 polymer ?
#
loop_
_entity_poly.entity_id
_entity_poly.type
_entity_poly.pdbx_seq_one_letter_code
_entity_poly.pdbx_strand_id
1 'polypeptide(L)' 'MIIKPEELLKKLTKLRGNVKTILSYLWVTKKNKCWEARGLKKEKQILIANYMYNNEDRNFTNYLNNWE' A
#
# COMPACT_ATOMS: atom_id res chain seq x y z
N MET A 1 -14.52 -5.87 1.74
CA MET A 1 -14.54 -5.10 3.00
C MET A 1 -13.80 -3.77 2.81
N ILE A 2 -14.44 -2.65 3.15
CA ILE A 2 -13.79 -1.33 3.18
C ILE A 2 -12.80 -1.31 4.34
N ILE A 3 -11.61 -0.78 4.11
CA ILE A 3 -10.65 -0.59 5.20
C ILE A 3 -11.20 0.41 6.21
N LYS A 4 -11.26 0.02 7.48
CA LYS A 4 -11.66 0.94 8.55
C LYS A 4 -10.61 2.05 8.73
N PRO A 5 -11.01 3.29 9.07
CA PRO A 5 -10.07 4.39 9.29
C PRO A 5 -8.93 4.06 10.28
N GLU A 6 -9.26 3.36 11.38
CA GLU A 6 -8.29 2.96 12.40
C GLU A 6 -7.23 1.99 11.86
N GLU A 7 -7.65 1.02 11.05
CA GLU A 7 -6.74 0.05 10.42
C GLU A 7 -5.88 0.71 9.34
N LEU A 8 -6.46 1.64 8.57
CA LEU A 8 -5.71 2.43 7.59
C LEU A 8 -4.63 3.26 8.29
N LEU A 9 -5.00 3.97 9.36
CA LEU A 9 -4.06 4.78 10.15
C LEU A 9 -2.95 3.89 10.73
N LYS A 10 -3.29 2.76 11.35
CA LYS A 10 -2.32 1.81 11.91
C LYS A 10 -1.32 1.30 10.87
N LYS A 11 -1.78 0.89 9.68
CA LYS A 11 -0.89 0.46 8.58
C LYS A 11 0.03 1.60 8.13
N LEU A 12 -0.51 2.81 7.92
CA LEU A 12 0.27 3.94 7.44
C LEU A 12 1.28 4.45 8.49
N THR A 13 0.91 4.49 9.76
CA THR A 13 1.80 4.81 10.89
C THR A 13 2.92 3.80 11.01
N LYS A 14 2.67 2.51 10.76
CA LYS A 14 3.75 1.49 10.72
C LYS A 14 4.77 1.75 9.62
N LEU A 15 4.36 2.33 8.48
CA LEU A 15 5.23 2.62 7.35
C LEU A 15 5.97 3.96 7.45
N ARG A 16 5.39 4.95 8.13
CA ARG A 16 5.89 6.34 8.17
C ARG A 16 6.33 6.80 9.55
N GLY A 17 6.04 6.03 10.59
CA GLY A 17 6.14 6.47 11.97
C GLY A 17 4.98 7.38 12.37
N ASN A 18 5.07 7.93 13.58
CA ASN A 18 4.09 8.85 14.11
C ASN A 18 4.38 10.28 13.62
N VAL A 19 3.72 10.68 12.53
CA VAL A 19 3.89 11.98 11.88
C VAL A 19 2.55 12.71 11.80
N LYS A 20 2.60 14.05 11.89
CA LYS A 20 1.40 14.90 11.83
C LYS A 20 0.63 14.77 10.51
N THR A 21 1.35 14.61 9.40
CA THR A 21 0.76 14.50 8.06
C THR A 21 1.33 13.28 7.35
N ILE A 22 0.44 12.40 6.89
CA ILE A 22 0.80 11.21 6.12
C ILE A 22 0.53 11.47 4.64
N LEU A 23 1.58 11.42 3.82
CA LEU A 23 1.46 11.39 2.37
C LEU A 23 1.61 9.94 1.90
N SER A 24 0.67 9.48 1.08
CA SER A 24 0.66 8.13 0.54
C SER A 24 0.14 8.14 -0.90
N TYR A 25 0.60 7.20 -1.71
CA TYR A 25 -0.01 6.87 -2.99
C TYR A 25 0.01 5.36 -3.18
N LEU A 26 -1.05 4.85 -3.78
CA LEU A 26 -1.24 3.44 -4.04
C LEU A 26 -0.97 3.15 -5.51
N TRP A 27 -0.25 2.07 -5.78
CA TRP A 27 -0.08 1.52 -7.12
C TRP A 27 -0.98 0.32 -7.28
N VAL A 28 -1.69 0.27 -8.40
CA VAL A 28 -2.48 -0.90 -8.81
C VAL A 28 -1.82 -1.53 -10.03
N THR A 29 -1.66 -2.84 -10.03
CA THR A 29 -1.04 -3.57 -11.13
C THR A 29 -2.09 -4.29 -11.98
N LYS A 30 -1.72 -4.72 -13.21
CA LYS A 30 -2.65 -5.45 -14.11
C LYS A 30 -3.13 -6.79 -13.54
N LYS A 31 -2.49 -7.32 -12.49
CA LYS A 31 -2.92 -8.54 -11.77
C LYS A 31 -3.76 -8.22 -10.53
N ASN A 32 -4.42 -7.07 -10.51
CA ASN A 32 -5.28 -6.63 -9.41
C ASN A 32 -4.59 -6.66 -8.04
N LYS A 33 -3.30 -6.32 -7.99
CA LYS A 33 -2.58 -6.12 -6.73
C LYS A 33 -2.49 -4.64 -6.42
N CYS A 34 -2.65 -4.28 -5.15
CA CYS A 34 -2.58 -2.90 -4.69
C CYS A 34 -1.50 -2.74 -3.63
N TRP A 35 -0.63 -1.75 -3.80
CA TRP A 35 0.56 -1.54 -2.97
C TRP A 35 0.75 -0.09 -2.56
N GLU A 36 1.15 0.15 -1.32
CA GLU A 36 1.70 1.44 -0.89
C GLU A 36 3.15 1.55 -1.39
N ALA A 37 3.34 2.37 -2.41
CA ALA A 37 4.60 2.41 -3.15
C ALA A 37 5.49 3.61 -2.77
N ARG A 38 5.01 4.54 -1.94
CA ARG A 38 5.74 5.78 -1.68
C ARG A 38 7.01 5.54 -0.87
N GLY A 39 8.10 6.13 -1.33
CA GLY A 39 9.43 5.98 -0.73
C GLY A 39 10.12 4.64 -1.06
N LEU A 40 9.51 3.78 -1.88
CA LEU A 40 10.22 2.61 -2.39
C LEU A 40 11.29 3.03 -3.39
N LYS A 41 12.49 2.48 -3.24
CA LYS A 41 13.57 2.63 -4.22
C LYS A 41 13.22 1.91 -5.53
N LYS A 42 13.93 2.27 -6.60
CA LYS A 42 13.67 1.78 -7.96
C LYS A 42 13.67 0.25 -8.05
N GLU A 43 14.53 -0.45 -7.32
CA GLU A 43 14.60 -1.91 -7.33
C GLU A 43 13.29 -2.53 -6.83
N LYS A 44 12.71 -1.97 -5.76
CA LYS A 44 11.43 -2.45 -5.22
C LYS A 44 10.25 -2.08 -6.12
N GLN A 45 10.30 -0.92 -6.78
CA GLN A 45 9.29 -0.54 -7.79
C GLN A 45 9.29 -1.51 -8.98
N ILE A 46 10.48 -1.94 -9.44
CA ILE A 46 10.62 -2.96 -10.50
C ILE A 46 10.02 -4.30 -10.05
N LEU A 47 10.23 -4.70 -8.79
CA LEU A 47 9.59 -5.91 -8.25
C LEU A 47 8.06 -5.80 -8.25
N ILE A 48 7.49 -4.61 -7.97
CA ILE A 48 6.04 -4.40 -8.05
C ILE A 48 5.57 -4.56 -9.50
N ALA A 49 6.26 -3.94 -10.46
CA ALA A 49 5.93 -4.02 -11.88
C ALA A 49 5.99 -5.46 -12.43
N ASN A 50 6.93 -6.26 -11.92
CA ASN A 50 7.10 -7.67 -12.28
C ASN A 50 6.29 -8.64 -11.41
N TYR A 51 5.41 -8.15 -10.53
CA TYR A 51 4.57 -8.98 -9.65
C TYR A 51 5.36 -9.87 -8.66
N MET A 52 6.60 -9.50 -8.34
CA MET A 52 7.49 -10.22 -7.42
C MET A 52 7.66 -9.51 -6.08
N TYR A 53 7.02 -8.35 -5.89
CA TYR A 53 7.08 -7.63 -4.63
C TYR A 53 6.19 -8.27 -3.57
N ASN A 54 6.73 -8.48 -2.38
CA ASN A 54 5.98 -8.94 -1.22
C ASN A 54 6.34 -8.10 0.01
N ASN A 55 5.33 -7.49 0.62
CA ASN A 55 5.42 -6.80 1.90
C ASN A 55 4.00 -6.61 2.45
N GLU A 56 3.67 -7.28 3.54
CA GLU A 56 2.30 -7.31 4.09
C GLU A 56 1.82 -5.94 4.60
N ASP A 57 2.73 -5.12 5.12
CA ASP A 57 2.40 -3.78 5.63
C ASP A 57 2.01 -2.83 4.51
N ARG A 58 2.60 -3.02 3.32
CA ARG A 58 2.33 -2.24 2.11
C ARG A 58 1.27 -2.87 1.23
N ASN A 59 0.74 -4.04 1.57
CA ASN A 59 -0.28 -4.72 0.77
C ASN A 59 -1.67 -4.17 1.09
N PHE A 60 -2.30 -3.56 0.08
CA PHE A 60 -3.66 -3.04 0.14
C PHE A 60 -4.62 -3.81 -0.79
N THR A 61 -4.18 -4.94 -1.36
CA THR A 61 -4.93 -5.73 -2.36
C THR A 61 -6.35 -6.07 -1.90
N ASN A 62 -6.52 -6.45 -0.63
CA ASN A 62 -7.82 -6.88 -0.09
C ASN A 62 -8.85 -5.74 0.00
N TYR A 63 -8.41 -4.48 -0.13
CA TYR A 63 -9.25 -3.29 -0.07
C TYR A 63 -9.46 -2.66 -1.45
N LEU A 64 -8.84 -3.20 -2.51
CA LEU A 64 -8.94 -2.68 -3.86
C LEU A 64 -10.38 -2.83 -4.38
N ASN A 65 -10.94 -1.74 -4.90
CA ASN A 65 -12.29 -1.68 -5.50
C ASN A 65 -13.44 -2.13 -4.59
N ASN A 66 -13.29 -2.00 -3.28
CA ASN A 66 -14.37 -2.32 -2.35
C ASN A 66 -15.20 -1.07 -2.02
N TRP A 67 -16.21 -0.76 -2.82
CA TRP A 67 -16.97 0.51 -2.78
C TRP A 67 -18.29 0.48 -1.99
N GLU A 68 -18.48 -0.48 -1.08
CA GLU A 68 -19.75 -0.67 -0.34
C GLU A 68 -20.19 0.53 0.52
#